data_AF-S5T2M2-F1
#
_entry.id   AF-S5T2M2-F1
#
_cell.length_a   1.000
_cell.length_b   1.000
_cell.length_c   1.000
_cell.angle_alpha   90.00
_cell.angle_beta   90.00
_cell.angle_gamma   90.00
#
_symmetry.space_group_name_H-M   'P 1'
#
loop_
_entity.id
_entity.type
_entity.pdbx_description
1 polymer ?
#
loop_
_entity_poly.entity_id
_entity_poly.type
_entity_poly.pdbx_seq_one_letter_code
_entity_poly.pdbx_strand_id
1 'polypeptide(L)'
;MPTQLAPNVLSWASIIDDTTREQALALAELPFITPHVALMPDAHAGKGSAVGTVIPTDGAVIPAAVGVDIGCFVGETRVSLVDGRQKTLKQMTEEGGIHWVYSRDNNLQTVAGRATALKTRANAPLMSVTISGGEDIICTPDHEFMLTDGTYLEAQHLTCDDSLMSLDHRRQTRHGQQRAHTGTPETQPTRALTSTPAATVTTIPHTDAEHAHHRTVIKTEHLDRREDVYCLQIEDHNNFALAAGVFVHNCGMIAAHTRYTADDLDTIDLTELRDQIERSIPLSPGNYNRKIHHQHTQQRIAELEAQAKKESVDLSHSPQWRVQLGSLGGGNHFIELCLDEQDRVWCFLHSGSRGVGNKIAQKHIKIARGLMKKQNITLADQDHAYLTEDTPEFDQYLTELRWAQRFALLNREEMMDRFVSQLARLMGDAPHDVEVRRVNTHHNYTEKIPLRGTDLWLTRKGAIDARDGVMGLIPGSMGTRSYVTRGKGNADALYSAPHGAGRVMSRRQAKKHFTAADLDHAMKGIVYRPGAQWVDEIPAAYKDIDQVMADAADLVEIVHELRQVLNVKGT
;
A
#
# COMPACT_ATOMS: atom_id res chain seq x y z
N MET A 1 -1.59 -19.22 -25.77
CA MET A 1 -3.02 -19.34 -26.13
C MET A 1 -3.81 -19.46 -24.85
N PRO A 2 -4.82 -18.62 -24.61
CA PRO A 2 -5.61 -18.67 -23.39
C PRO A 2 -6.50 -19.92 -23.31
N THR A 3 -6.78 -20.35 -22.08
CA THR A 3 -7.91 -21.24 -21.76
C THR A 3 -9.17 -20.41 -21.58
N GLN A 4 -10.25 -20.74 -22.30
CA GLN A 4 -11.55 -20.10 -22.09
C GLN A 4 -12.27 -20.77 -20.91
N LEU A 5 -12.43 -20.04 -19.80
CA LEU A 5 -13.05 -20.55 -18.57
C LEU A 5 -14.58 -20.39 -18.56
N ALA A 6 -15.09 -19.42 -19.32
CA ALA A 6 -16.49 -19.12 -19.62
C ALA A 6 -16.57 -18.30 -20.92
N PRO A 7 -17.76 -18.07 -21.52
CA PRO A 7 -17.89 -17.32 -22.78
C PRO A 7 -17.19 -15.94 -22.76
N ASN A 8 -17.20 -15.27 -21.61
CA ASN A 8 -16.59 -13.97 -21.37
C ASN A 8 -15.48 -14.00 -20.28
N VAL A 9 -14.78 -15.13 -20.10
CA VAL A 9 -13.58 -15.21 -19.25
C VAL A 9 -12.47 -16.01 -19.95
N LEU A 10 -11.32 -15.36 -20.17
CA LEU A 10 -10.09 -15.96 -20.69
C LEU A 10 -9.02 -16.03 -19.59
N SER A 11 -8.21 -17.09 -19.57
CA SER A 11 -7.10 -17.25 -18.63
C SER A 11 -5.82 -17.68 -19.32
N TRP A 12 -4.72 -17.00 -19.01
CA TRP A 12 -3.37 -17.40 -19.36
C TRP A 12 -2.67 -18.19 -18.24
N ALA A 13 -3.22 -18.22 -17.02
CA ALA A 13 -2.67 -19.02 -15.93
C ALA A 13 -2.89 -20.53 -16.17
N SER A 14 -1.79 -21.27 -16.35
CA SER A 14 -1.76 -22.73 -16.27
C SER A 14 -1.98 -23.25 -14.84
N ILE A 15 -1.50 -22.49 -13.84
CA ILE A 15 -1.66 -22.74 -12.41
C ILE A 15 -2.71 -21.77 -11.86
N ILE A 16 -3.92 -22.25 -11.60
CA ILE A 16 -5.04 -21.47 -11.06
C ILE A 16 -5.85 -22.32 -10.07
N ASP A 17 -6.24 -21.74 -8.94
CA ASP A 17 -7.11 -22.38 -7.94
C ASP A 17 -8.59 -22.02 -8.14
N ASP A 18 -9.48 -22.83 -7.54
CA ASP A 18 -10.93 -22.67 -7.68
C ASP A 18 -11.44 -21.31 -7.16
N THR A 19 -10.84 -20.73 -6.10
CA THR A 19 -11.27 -19.43 -5.57
C THR A 19 -10.96 -18.31 -6.57
N THR A 20 -9.76 -18.33 -7.15
CA THR A 20 -9.37 -17.40 -8.24
C THR A 20 -10.31 -17.52 -9.43
N ARG A 21 -10.67 -18.75 -9.81
CA ARG A 21 -11.62 -19.02 -10.90
C ARG A 21 -13.02 -18.50 -10.58
N GLU A 22 -13.55 -18.76 -9.39
CA GLU A 22 -14.87 -18.29 -8.95
C GLU A 22 -14.95 -16.76 -8.92
N GLN A 23 -13.92 -16.06 -8.42
CA GLN A 23 -13.87 -14.60 -8.42
C GLN A 23 -13.93 -14.01 -9.84
N ALA A 24 -13.24 -14.62 -10.80
CA ALA A 24 -13.26 -14.17 -12.19
C ALA A 24 -14.61 -14.38 -12.86
N LEU A 25 -15.28 -15.52 -12.58
CA LEU A 25 -16.61 -15.83 -13.08
C LEU A 25 -17.67 -14.88 -12.52
N ALA A 26 -17.74 -14.71 -11.20
CA ALA A 26 -18.72 -13.85 -10.54
C ALA A 26 -18.54 -12.35 -10.88
N LEU A 27 -17.32 -11.95 -11.28
CA LEU A 27 -17.05 -10.60 -11.80
C LEU A 27 -17.57 -10.43 -13.24
N ALA A 28 -17.44 -11.47 -14.07
CA ALA A 28 -17.86 -11.47 -15.47
C ALA A 28 -19.40 -11.54 -15.65
N GLU A 29 -20.17 -11.80 -14.59
CA GLU A 29 -21.64 -11.72 -14.60
C GLU A 29 -22.18 -10.27 -14.59
N LEU A 30 -21.33 -9.26 -14.34
CA LEU A 30 -21.77 -7.86 -14.32
C LEU A 30 -22.14 -7.36 -15.73
N PRO A 31 -23.31 -6.69 -15.90
CA PRO A 31 -23.92 -6.45 -17.22
C PRO A 31 -23.17 -5.44 -18.11
N PHE A 32 -22.17 -4.75 -17.57
CA PHE A 32 -21.30 -3.79 -18.27
C PHE A 32 -19.89 -4.34 -18.54
N ILE A 33 -19.60 -5.60 -18.20
CA ILE A 33 -18.32 -6.24 -18.54
C ILE A 33 -18.33 -6.63 -20.02
N THR A 34 -17.42 -6.04 -20.80
CA THR A 34 -17.30 -6.29 -22.23
C THR A 34 -15.88 -5.96 -22.71
N PRO A 35 -15.24 -6.76 -23.59
CA PRO A 35 -15.76 -8.00 -24.17
C PRO A 35 -15.71 -9.21 -23.22
N HIS A 36 -14.74 -9.26 -22.30
CA HIS A 36 -14.49 -10.39 -21.41
C HIS A 36 -13.54 -10.00 -20.26
N VAL A 37 -13.53 -10.75 -19.15
CA VAL A 37 -12.47 -10.68 -18.15
C VAL A 37 -11.25 -11.47 -18.63
N ALA A 38 -10.04 -10.97 -18.42
CA ALA A 38 -8.80 -11.70 -18.70
C ALA A 38 -8.00 -11.92 -17.41
N LEU A 39 -7.64 -13.19 -17.15
CA LEU A 39 -6.72 -13.59 -16.07
C LEU A 39 -5.30 -13.76 -16.62
N MET A 40 -4.35 -13.07 -16.00
CA MET A 40 -2.92 -13.15 -16.30
C MET A 40 -2.31 -14.41 -15.65
N PRO A 41 -1.13 -14.87 -16.10
CA PRO A 41 -0.47 -16.08 -15.56
C PRO A 41 -0.26 -16.12 -14.05
N ASP A 42 -0.09 -14.97 -13.42
CA ASP A 42 0.12 -14.80 -11.99
C ASP A 42 -1.18 -14.78 -11.16
N ALA A 43 -2.33 -15.00 -11.80
CA ALA A 43 -3.64 -14.86 -11.15
C ALA A 43 -3.78 -15.73 -9.90
N HIS A 44 -4.23 -15.14 -8.80
CA HIS A 44 -4.40 -15.79 -7.50
C HIS A 44 -5.44 -15.08 -6.63
N ALA A 45 -5.98 -15.80 -5.65
CA ALA A 45 -7.12 -15.36 -4.86
C ALA A 45 -6.81 -14.05 -4.12
N GLY A 46 -7.67 -13.05 -4.33
CA GLY A 46 -7.52 -11.70 -3.80
C GLY A 46 -8.73 -11.27 -2.97
N LYS A 47 -8.66 -10.11 -2.32
CA LYS A 47 -9.84 -9.57 -1.63
C LYS A 47 -10.82 -8.93 -2.62
N GLY A 48 -12.07 -9.37 -2.59
CA GLY A 48 -13.14 -8.99 -3.53
C GLY A 48 -12.96 -9.64 -4.90
N SER A 49 -11.95 -9.20 -5.64
CA SER A 49 -11.56 -9.79 -6.94
C SER A 49 -10.15 -10.38 -6.87
N ALA A 50 -9.89 -11.41 -7.69
CA ALA A 50 -8.57 -12.03 -7.81
C ALA A 50 -7.48 -11.02 -8.24
N VAL A 51 -6.27 -11.20 -7.74
CA VAL A 51 -5.06 -10.54 -8.26
C VAL A 51 -4.69 -11.22 -9.58
N GLY A 52 -4.06 -10.50 -10.52
CA GLY A 52 -3.82 -10.96 -11.89
C GLY A 52 -5.04 -10.79 -12.80
N THR A 53 -5.99 -9.93 -12.46
CA THR A 53 -7.26 -9.76 -13.20
C THR A 53 -7.29 -8.44 -13.98
N VAL A 54 -7.77 -8.53 -15.23
CA VAL A 54 -8.01 -7.41 -16.14
C VAL A 54 -9.49 -7.34 -16.49
N ILE A 55 -10.08 -6.15 -16.29
CA ILE A 55 -11.51 -5.96 -16.10
C ILE A 55 -11.97 -4.77 -16.97
N PRO A 56 -12.52 -5.02 -18.17
CA PRO A 56 -13.01 -3.97 -19.05
C PRO A 56 -14.50 -3.68 -18.80
N THR A 57 -14.84 -2.42 -18.54
CA THR A 57 -16.19 -1.99 -18.15
C THR A 57 -16.70 -0.85 -19.05
N ASP A 58 -17.91 -1.00 -19.59
CA ASP A 58 -18.61 0.03 -20.37
C ASP A 58 -19.39 0.98 -19.44
N GLY A 59 -19.18 2.30 -19.57
CA GLY A 59 -19.87 3.32 -18.78
C GLY A 59 -19.80 3.17 -17.24
N ALA A 60 -18.85 2.41 -16.69
CA ALA A 60 -18.75 2.13 -15.26
C ALA A 60 -17.32 1.80 -14.80
N VAL A 61 -17.06 1.87 -13.49
CA VAL A 61 -15.79 1.46 -12.83
C VAL A 61 -16.07 0.87 -11.45
N ILE A 62 -15.22 -0.06 -10.99
CA ILE A 62 -15.40 -0.81 -9.72
C ILE A 62 -14.28 -0.43 -8.73
N PRO A 63 -14.47 0.50 -7.78
CA PRO A 63 -13.38 0.99 -6.93
C PRO A 63 -12.67 -0.09 -6.08
N ALA A 64 -13.38 -1.15 -5.65
CA ALA A 64 -12.78 -2.22 -4.84
C ALA A 64 -11.95 -3.21 -5.66
N ALA A 65 -12.13 -3.24 -6.98
CA ALA A 65 -11.27 -4.01 -7.86
C ALA A 65 -9.81 -3.53 -7.79
N VAL A 66 -9.54 -2.27 -7.41
CA VAL A 66 -8.17 -1.73 -7.27
C VAL A 66 -7.48 -2.13 -5.93
N GLY A 67 -8.23 -2.57 -4.91
CA GLY A 67 -7.73 -3.28 -3.71
C GLY A 67 -7.63 -2.48 -2.38
N VAL A 68 -7.79 -3.16 -1.23
CA VAL A 68 -7.87 -2.59 0.15
C VAL A 68 -7.62 -3.62 1.30
N ASP A 69 -6.37 -3.88 1.74
CA ASP A 69 -6.00 -5.04 2.59
C ASP A 69 -5.25 -4.73 3.92
N ILE A 70 -5.97 -4.43 5.04
CA ILE A 70 -5.38 -4.01 6.36
C ILE A 70 -6.26 -4.49 7.59
N GLY A 71 -5.69 -4.65 8.81
CA GLY A 71 -6.26 -5.30 10.05
C GLY A 71 -6.80 -4.42 11.21
N CYS A 72 -7.51 -4.98 12.22
CA CYS A 72 -8.47 -4.23 13.11
C CYS A 72 -8.73 -4.76 14.58
N PHE A 73 -9.65 -4.12 15.36
CA PHE A 73 -9.98 -4.37 16.80
C PHE A 73 -11.47 -4.72 17.10
N VAL A 74 -11.84 -5.32 18.24
CA VAL A 74 -13.29 -5.48 18.59
C VAL A 74 -14.02 -4.16 18.87
N GLY A 75 -15.34 -4.16 18.73
CA GLY A 75 -16.18 -2.97 18.92
C GLY A 75 -16.13 -2.35 20.33
N GLU A 76 -16.02 -3.17 21.37
CA GLU A 76 -15.96 -2.68 22.76
C GLU A 76 -14.56 -2.19 23.17
N THR A 77 -13.53 -2.34 22.32
CA THR A 77 -12.19 -1.78 22.56
C THR A 77 -12.30 -0.27 22.73
N ARG A 78 -11.76 0.25 23.83
CA ARG A 78 -11.86 1.67 24.19
C ARG A 78 -10.68 2.46 23.64
N VAL A 79 -10.93 3.74 23.35
CA VAL A 79 -9.94 4.72 22.91
C VAL A 79 -10.01 5.95 23.80
N SER A 80 -8.84 6.46 24.20
CA SER A 80 -8.71 7.72 24.94
C SER A 80 -8.82 8.92 24.01
N LEU A 81 -9.72 9.84 24.33
CA LEU A 81 -9.95 11.10 23.61
C LEU A 81 -9.14 12.23 24.26
N VAL A 82 -8.69 13.19 23.45
CA VAL A 82 -7.85 14.32 23.92
C VAL A 82 -8.60 15.37 24.74
N ASP A 83 -9.92 15.23 24.84
CA ASP A 83 -10.78 15.98 25.76
C ASP A 83 -10.93 15.30 27.14
N GLY A 84 -10.20 14.20 27.37
CA GLY A 84 -10.19 13.44 28.62
C GLY A 84 -11.26 12.35 28.72
N ARG A 85 -12.14 12.20 27.72
CA ARG A 85 -13.15 11.12 27.69
C ARG A 85 -12.58 9.82 27.14
N GLN A 86 -13.28 8.70 27.35
CA GLN A 86 -12.98 7.41 26.73
C GLN A 86 -14.26 6.78 26.16
N LYS A 87 -14.25 6.41 24.87
CA LYS A 87 -15.38 5.77 24.18
C LYS A 87 -14.95 4.42 23.58
N THR A 88 -15.90 3.53 23.31
CA THR A 88 -15.62 2.29 22.56
C THR A 88 -15.58 2.58 21.05
N LEU A 89 -14.82 1.80 20.28
CA LEU A 89 -14.77 1.94 18.81
C LEU A 89 -16.15 1.83 18.17
N LYS A 90 -17.02 1.00 18.74
CA LYS A 90 -18.42 0.85 18.34
C LYS A 90 -19.24 2.08 18.67
N GLN A 91 -19.17 2.62 19.89
CA GLN A 91 -19.82 3.90 20.24
C GLN A 91 -19.39 5.02 19.29
N MET A 92 -18.09 5.14 19.02
CA MET A 92 -17.54 6.13 18.08
C MET A 92 -18.02 5.90 16.64
N THR A 93 -18.28 4.65 16.25
CA THR A 93 -18.84 4.31 14.93
C THR A 93 -20.34 4.60 14.84
N GLU A 94 -21.08 4.38 15.93
CA GLU A 94 -22.53 4.59 16.05
C GLU A 94 -22.88 6.09 16.18
N GLU A 95 -22.09 6.86 16.92
CA GLU A 95 -22.14 8.33 16.94
C GLU A 95 -21.65 8.92 15.60
N GLY A 96 -20.65 8.28 14.99
CA GLY A 96 -19.97 8.76 13.80
C GLY A 96 -19.22 10.07 13.99
N GLY A 97 -18.87 10.70 12.87
CA GLY A 97 -18.13 11.97 12.87
C GLY A 97 -16.65 11.82 13.23
N ILE A 98 -16.05 12.93 13.66
CA ILE A 98 -14.62 13.01 14.01
C ILE A 98 -14.46 12.95 15.53
N HIS A 99 -13.66 11.99 15.98
CA HIS A 99 -13.18 11.90 17.34
C HIS A 99 -11.71 12.32 17.40
N TRP A 100 -11.34 13.11 18.40
CA TRP A 100 -9.96 13.51 18.61
C TRP A 100 -9.32 12.57 19.61
N VAL A 101 -8.38 11.75 19.13
CA VAL A 101 -7.76 10.66 19.89
C VAL A 101 -6.28 10.96 20.10
N TYR A 102 -5.65 10.34 21.08
CA TYR A 102 -4.19 10.42 21.18
C TYR A 102 -3.55 9.60 20.07
N SER A 103 -2.45 10.09 19.53
CA SER A 103 -1.67 9.50 18.44
C SER A 103 -0.19 9.79 18.69
N ARG A 104 0.73 9.05 18.05
CA ARG A 104 2.17 9.31 18.14
C ARG A 104 2.66 9.96 16.85
N ASP A 105 3.34 11.09 16.99
CA ASP A 105 4.01 11.76 15.88
C ASP A 105 5.32 11.05 15.48
N ASN A 106 5.96 11.55 14.43
CA ASN A 106 7.18 10.96 13.86
C ASN A 106 8.43 11.13 14.77
N ASN A 107 8.29 11.83 15.90
CA ASN A 107 9.28 11.98 16.98
C ASN A 107 8.84 11.20 18.25
N LEU A 108 7.85 10.31 18.10
CA LEU A 108 7.21 9.55 19.16
C LEU A 108 6.64 10.42 20.27
N GLN A 109 6.18 11.65 19.97
CA GLN A 109 5.48 12.52 20.92
C GLN A 109 3.97 12.31 20.87
N THR A 110 3.32 12.46 22.02
CA THR A 110 1.85 12.37 22.14
C THR A 110 1.22 13.60 21.48
N VAL A 111 0.41 13.37 20.44
CA VAL A 111 -0.32 14.41 19.70
C VAL A 111 -1.80 14.05 19.57
N ALA A 112 -2.62 15.04 19.20
CA ALA A 112 -4.05 14.83 18.92
C ALA A 112 -4.24 14.43 17.46
N GLY A 113 -4.43 13.13 17.21
CA GLY A 113 -4.78 12.62 15.88
C GLY A 113 -6.29 12.70 15.64
N ARG A 114 -6.69 13.07 14.42
CA ARG A 114 -8.09 13.01 14.01
C ARG A 114 -8.46 11.59 13.59
N ALA A 115 -9.53 11.06 14.19
CA ALA A 115 -10.03 9.73 13.95
C ALA A 115 -11.47 9.74 13.44
N THR A 116 -11.74 8.93 12.42
CA THR A 116 -13.10 8.41 12.18
C THR A 116 -13.11 6.94 12.59
N ALA A 117 -14.05 6.54 13.44
CA ALA A 117 -14.27 5.14 13.76
C ALA A 117 -15.18 4.50 12.70
N LEU A 118 -14.85 3.27 12.32
CA LEU A 118 -15.65 2.48 11.39
C LEU A 118 -15.61 1.00 11.76
N LYS A 119 -16.72 0.29 11.55
CA LYS A 119 -16.72 -1.18 11.42
C LYS A 119 -15.98 -1.54 10.13
N THR A 120 -15.01 -2.43 10.22
CA THR A 120 -14.06 -2.74 9.14
C THR A 120 -14.13 -4.18 8.64
N ARG A 121 -14.43 -5.14 9.53
CA ARG A 121 -14.72 -6.54 9.16
C ARG A 121 -15.82 -7.07 10.09
N ALA A 122 -16.67 -7.95 9.59
CA ALA A 122 -17.66 -8.64 10.43
C ALA A 122 -17.15 -10.03 10.84
N ASN A 123 -17.54 -10.50 12.03
CA ASN A 123 -17.27 -11.88 12.50
C ASN A 123 -15.79 -12.33 12.32
N ALA A 124 -14.83 -11.51 12.76
CA ALA A 124 -13.39 -11.75 12.59
C ALA A 124 -12.81 -12.66 13.71
N PRO A 125 -11.70 -13.39 13.46
CA PRO A 125 -11.00 -14.14 14.49
C PRO A 125 -10.27 -13.19 15.45
N LEU A 126 -10.19 -13.55 16.73
CA LEU A 126 -9.75 -12.65 17.80
C LEU A 126 -8.57 -13.20 18.60
N MET A 127 -7.82 -12.27 19.19
CA MET A 127 -6.75 -12.50 20.14
C MET A 127 -6.82 -11.44 21.24
N SER A 128 -6.54 -11.82 22.48
CA SER A 128 -6.32 -10.88 23.60
C SER A 128 -4.82 -10.64 23.78
N VAL A 129 -4.44 -9.38 23.96
CA VAL A 129 -3.10 -8.94 24.38
C VAL A 129 -3.24 -8.29 25.74
N THR A 130 -2.84 -8.99 26.80
CA THR A 130 -2.85 -8.49 28.18
C THR A 130 -1.59 -7.67 28.44
N ILE A 131 -1.73 -6.43 28.90
CA ILE A 131 -0.60 -5.55 29.22
C ILE A 131 -0.45 -5.30 30.72
N SER A 132 0.73 -4.83 31.16
CA SER A 132 1.14 -4.71 32.58
C SER A 132 0.38 -3.70 33.46
N GLY A 133 -0.74 -3.16 32.98
CA GLY A 133 -1.77 -2.55 33.83
C GLY A 133 -2.93 -3.48 34.22
N GLY A 134 -2.93 -4.74 33.77
CA GLY A 134 -4.05 -5.68 33.92
C GLY A 134 -5.19 -5.43 32.91
N GLU A 135 -4.88 -4.82 31.76
CA GLU A 135 -5.85 -4.49 30.71
C GLU A 135 -5.67 -5.43 29.51
N ASP A 136 -6.79 -5.98 29.03
CA ASP A 136 -6.85 -6.85 27.85
C ASP A 136 -7.24 -6.07 26.60
N ILE A 137 -6.44 -6.19 25.55
CA ILE A 137 -6.67 -5.57 24.25
C ILE A 137 -7.11 -6.65 23.25
N ILE A 138 -8.39 -6.68 22.90
CA ILE A 138 -8.94 -7.69 21.99
C ILE A 138 -8.92 -7.18 20.55
N CYS A 139 -8.17 -7.87 19.70
CA CYS A 139 -7.80 -7.48 18.34
C CYS A 139 -7.86 -8.65 17.35
N THR A 140 -7.75 -8.37 16.04
CA THR A 140 -7.46 -9.42 15.07
C THR A 140 -5.97 -9.79 15.12
N PRO A 141 -5.57 -11.07 14.90
CA PRO A 141 -4.17 -11.50 14.98
C PRO A 141 -3.19 -10.70 14.08
N ASP A 142 -3.68 -10.22 12.94
CA ASP A 142 -2.99 -9.40 11.94
C ASP A 142 -3.02 -7.89 12.26
N HIS A 143 -3.16 -7.51 13.53
CA HIS A 143 -3.20 -6.12 13.94
C HIS A 143 -1.85 -5.69 14.53
N GLU A 144 -1.23 -4.67 13.94
CA GLU A 144 0.06 -4.12 14.35
C GLU A 144 -0.06 -3.30 15.65
N PHE A 145 0.92 -3.45 16.55
CA PHE A 145 1.07 -2.68 17.80
C PHE A 145 2.43 -1.98 17.80
N MET A 146 2.46 -0.69 18.15
CA MET A 146 3.71 0.08 18.25
C MET A 146 4.51 -0.25 19.53
N LEU A 147 5.81 -0.50 19.37
CA LEU A 147 6.79 -0.71 20.45
C LEU A 147 7.42 0.61 20.93
N THR A 148 8.09 0.61 22.09
CA THR A 148 8.65 1.84 22.71
C THR A 148 9.71 2.56 21.88
N ASP A 149 10.29 1.91 20.87
CA ASP A 149 11.26 2.50 19.92
C ASP A 149 10.60 3.10 18.65
N GLY A 150 9.28 2.95 18.50
CA GLY A 150 8.52 3.42 17.34
C GLY A 150 8.34 2.40 16.21
N THR A 151 8.88 1.19 16.34
CA THR A 151 8.59 0.07 15.43
C THR A 151 7.20 -0.51 15.70
N TYR A 152 6.75 -1.46 14.86
CA TYR A 152 5.47 -2.13 14.99
C TYR A 152 5.63 -3.66 14.92
N LEU A 153 4.78 -4.40 15.64
CA LEU A 153 4.73 -5.86 15.62
C LEU A 153 3.27 -6.35 15.67
N GLU A 154 2.92 -7.38 14.89
CA GLU A 154 1.55 -7.94 14.90
C GLU A 154 1.20 -8.53 16.29
N ALA A 155 -0.08 -8.44 16.67
CA ALA A 155 -0.61 -8.97 17.93
C ALA A 155 -0.22 -10.43 18.21
N GLN A 156 -0.19 -11.26 17.16
CA GLN A 156 0.19 -12.68 17.20
C GLN A 156 1.70 -12.94 17.30
N HIS A 157 2.52 -11.90 17.24
CA HIS A 157 3.98 -11.97 17.35
C HIS A 157 4.53 -11.25 18.59
N LEU A 158 3.69 -10.51 19.32
CA LEU A 158 4.01 -9.99 20.65
C LEU A 158 4.26 -11.12 21.66
N THR A 159 5.34 -10.97 22.43
CA THR A 159 5.80 -11.89 23.47
C THR A 159 5.74 -11.25 24.86
N CYS A 160 5.92 -12.04 25.93
CA CYS A 160 5.98 -11.48 27.28
C CYS A 160 7.18 -10.54 27.44
N ASP A 161 7.00 -9.47 28.22
CA ASP A 161 7.95 -8.37 28.46
C ASP A 161 8.21 -7.42 27.27
N ASP A 162 7.61 -7.65 26.09
CA ASP A 162 7.68 -6.70 24.97
C ASP A 162 7.14 -5.32 25.37
N SER A 163 7.98 -4.29 25.20
CA SER A 163 7.70 -2.93 25.64
C SER A 163 6.92 -2.15 24.59
N LEU A 164 5.65 -1.90 24.87
CA LEU A 164 4.73 -1.18 24.00
C LEU A 164 4.84 0.33 24.21
N MET A 165 4.72 1.11 23.13
CA MET A 165 4.66 2.57 23.23
C MET A 165 3.47 2.98 24.11
N SER A 166 3.74 3.50 25.30
CA SER A 166 2.70 3.84 26.27
C SER A 166 2.11 5.23 26.01
N LEU A 167 0.85 5.47 26.38
CA LEU A 167 0.28 6.81 26.46
C LEU A 167 0.47 7.38 27.89
N ASP A 168 0.96 8.60 28.00
CA ASP A 168 1.15 9.29 29.29
C ASP A 168 0.22 10.53 29.40
N HIS A 169 -0.40 10.69 30.57
CA HIS A 169 -1.62 11.47 30.76
C HIS A 169 -1.47 12.73 31.63
N ARG A 170 -0.33 12.97 32.30
CA ARG A 170 -0.25 13.97 33.38
C ARG A 170 -0.10 15.46 32.98
N ARG A 171 0.08 15.81 31.69
CA ARG A 171 0.57 17.13 31.24
C ARG A 171 -0.46 18.23 30.88
N GLN A 172 -1.77 17.97 30.84
CA GLN A 172 -2.69 18.78 29.98
C GLN A 172 -3.44 20.01 30.57
N THR A 173 -3.40 20.31 31.87
CA THR A 173 -4.49 21.10 32.52
C THR A 173 -4.42 22.65 32.51
N ARG A 174 -3.58 23.32 31.69
CA ARG A 174 -3.18 24.73 31.97
C ARG A 174 -3.59 25.92 31.06
N HIS A 175 -4.10 25.76 29.83
CA HIS A 175 -4.18 26.91 28.88
C HIS A 175 -5.54 27.28 28.24
N GLY A 176 -6.65 26.65 28.63
CA GLY A 176 -7.94 26.74 27.91
C GLY A 176 -8.83 27.99 28.10
N GLN A 177 -8.32 29.23 28.13
CA GLN A 177 -9.17 30.45 28.15
C GLN A 177 -8.52 31.71 27.51
N GLN A 178 -8.99 32.14 26.32
CA GLN A 178 -9.44 33.53 26.04
C GLN A 178 -9.89 33.80 24.58
N ARG A 179 -10.90 34.70 24.46
CA ARG A 179 -11.31 35.52 23.29
C ARG A 179 -11.97 34.86 22.06
N ALA A 180 -13.23 35.23 21.83
CA ALA A 180 -13.95 35.18 20.55
C ALA A 180 -15.01 36.30 20.52
N HIS A 181 -15.31 36.90 19.35
CA HIS A 181 -16.53 37.70 19.10
C HIS A 181 -16.69 38.12 17.62
N THR A 182 -17.91 38.00 17.07
CA THR A 182 -18.51 38.70 15.88
C THR A 182 -17.80 38.61 14.51
N GLY A 183 -18.47 38.42 13.36
CA GLY A 183 -19.91 38.30 13.03
C GLY A 183 -20.13 37.90 11.55
N THR A 184 -21.39 37.94 11.07
CA THR A 184 -21.88 37.40 9.76
C THR A 184 -22.91 38.38 9.10
N PRO A 185 -23.50 38.15 7.89
CA PRO A 185 -23.13 37.37 6.68
C PRO A 185 -23.35 38.15 5.31
N GLU A 186 -23.33 37.41 4.17
CA GLU A 186 -24.05 37.63 2.87
C GLU A 186 -23.42 38.28 1.61
N THR A 187 -23.97 37.82 0.45
CA THR A 187 -23.88 38.28 -0.96
C THR A 187 -22.79 37.77 -1.92
N GLN A 188 -23.20 37.59 -3.18
CA GLN A 188 -22.48 37.20 -4.42
C GLN A 188 -23.12 38.04 -5.57
N PRO A 189 -22.44 38.35 -6.71
CA PRO A 189 -22.23 37.36 -7.79
C PRO A 189 -21.08 37.65 -8.81
N THR A 190 -21.12 36.96 -9.96
CA THR A 190 -20.53 37.28 -11.30
C THR A 190 -19.02 37.09 -11.60
N ARG A 191 -18.69 35.87 -12.06
CA ARG A 191 -18.00 35.48 -13.34
C ARG A 191 -16.83 36.34 -13.89
N ALA A 192 -15.65 35.69 -13.98
CA ALA A 192 -14.67 35.64 -15.11
C ALA A 192 -13.18 35.96 -14.79
N LEU A 193 -12.29 35.20 -15.46
CA LEU A 193 -10.85 35.44 -15.73
C LEU A 193 -9.79 35.35 -14.58
N THR A 194 -9.23 34.14 -14.44
CA THR A 194 -7.77 33.80 -14.34
C THR A 194 -6.88 34.21 -13.13
N SER A 195 -6.04 33.24 -12.68
CA SER A 195 -4.82 33.31 -11.82
C SER A 195 -4.95 33.20 -10.27
N THR A 196 -3.84 32.87 -9.58
CA THR A 196 -3.77 32.23 -8.22
C THR A 196 -2.74 32.84 -7.24
N PRO A 197 -2.98 32.74 -5.90
CA PRO A 197 -1.95 32.40 -4.88
C PRO A 197 -2.45 31.44 -3.74
N ALA A 198 -1.85 31.39 -2.54
CA ALA A 198 -2.16 30.45 -1.41
C ALA A 198 -1.85 30.98 0.03
N ALA A 199 -2.07 30.18 1.10
CA ALA A 199 -1.94 30.55 2.54
C ALA A 199 -1.61 29.35 3.49
N THR A 200 -1.54 29.56 4.83
CA THR A 200 -0.82 28.70 5.84
C THR A 200 -1.57 28.47 7.18
N VAL A 201 -1.06 27.62 8.10
CA VAL A 201 -1.67 27.17 9.40
C VAL A 201 -0.67 27.26 10.59
N THR A 202 -1.13 27.20 11.86
CA THR A 202 -0.39 27.51 13.12
C THR A 202 -0.26 26.32 14.10
N THR A 203 0.73 26.36 15.03
CA THR A 203 1.06 25.31 16.03
C THR A 203 1.00 25.78 17.50
N ILE A 204 1.08 24.85 18.48
CA ILE A 204 1.12 25.11 19.93
C ILE A 204 2.53 24.76 20.50
N PRO A 205 3.13 25.54 21.43
CA PRO A 205 4.49 25.31 21.93
C PRO A 205 4.60 24.34 23.12
N HIS A 206 5.83 23.85 23.38
CA HIS A 206 6.21 23.03 24.53
C HIS A 206 7.40 23.62 25.31
N THR A 207 7.53 23.25 26.58
CA THR A 207 8.75 23.37 27.40
C THR A 207 8.95 22.10 28.23
N ASP A 208 10.18 21.86 28.70
CA ASP A 208 10.62 20.66 29.44
C ASP A 208 10.06 20.60 30.89
N ALA A 209 10.04 19.49 31.63
CA ALA A 209 10.77 18.21 31.49
C ALA A 209 9.98 16.99 32.09
N GLU A 210 10.70 15.88 32.31
CA GLU A 210 10.45 14.72 33.22
C GLU A 210 9.43 13.58 32.91
N HIS A 211 9.95 12.35 33.12
CA HIS A 211 9.39 11.03 33.48
C HIS A 211 8.02 10.54 32.95
N ALA A 212 8.05 9.39 32.23
CA ALA A 212 6.87 8.63 31.77
C ALA A 212 6.88 7.16 32.24
N HIS A 213 5.70 6.54 32.38
CA HIS A 213 5.55 5.11 32.70
C HIS A 213 5.53 4.23 31.44
N HIS A 214 6.28 3.13 31.43
CA HIS A 214 6.29 2.14 30.35
C HIS A 214 5.11 1.15 30.48
N ARG A 215 4.65 0.59 29.35
CA ARG A 215 3.71 -0.55 29.30
C ARG A 215 4.43 -1.73 28.66
N THR A 216 4.20 -2.93 29.19
CA THR A 216 4.76 -4.19 28.66
C THR A 216 3.66 -5.22 28.45
N VAL A 217 3.85 -6.14 27.52
CA VAL A 217 2.97 -7.31 27.34
C VAL A 217 3.23 -8.31 28.47
N ILE A 218 2.16 -8.80 29.11
CA ILE A 218 2.22 -9.88 30.11
C ILE A 218 1.81 -11.24 29.52
N LYS A 219 0.88 -11.23 28.55
CA LYS A 219 0.30 -12.44 27.96
C LYS A 219 -0.33 -12.11 26.61
N THR A 220 -0.27 -13.05 25.67
CA THR A 220 -1.07 -13.04 24.44
C THR A 220 -1.81 -14.37 24.32
N GLU A 221 -3.09 -14.36 23.94
CA GLU A 221 -3.87 -15.59 23.74
C GLU A 221 -4.95 -15.47 22.65
N HIS A 222 -5.10 -16.49 21.81
CA HIS A 222 -6.22 -16.56 20.88
C HIS A 222 -7.53 -16.84 21.62
N LEU A 223 -8.63 -16.25 21.16
CA LEU A 223 -9.95 -16.43 21.77
C LEU A 223 -10.82 -17.32 20.89
N ASP A 224 -11.46 -18.32 21.48
CA ASP A 224 -12.43 -19.23 20.83
C ASP A 224 -13.79 -18.57 20.55
N ARG A 225 -13.80 -17.27 20.23
CA ARG A 225 -14.97 -16.50 19.81
C ARG A 225 -14.60 -15.48 18.75
N ARG A 226 -15.61 -15.06 17.99
CA ARG A 226 -15.48 -14.14 16.86
C ARG A 226 -16.50 -13.03 16.99
N GLU A 227 -16.11 -11.80 16.69
CA GLU A 227 -16.96 -10.62 16.84
C GLU A 227 -16.81 -9.69 15.65
N ASP A 228 -17.68 -8.68 15.58
CA ASP A 228 -17.50 -7.56 14.68
C ASP A 228 -16.27 -6.74 15.09
N VAL A 229 -15.42 -6.41 14.10
CA VAL A 229 -14.23 -5.61 14.31
C VAL A 229 -14.29 -4.28 13.56
N TYR A 230 -13.65 -3.31 14.19
CA TYR A 230 -13.71 -1.89 13.96
C TYR A 230 -12.28 -1.36 14.01
N CYS A 231 -12.02 -0.20 13.41
CA CYS A 231 -10.74 0.47 13.53
C CYS A 231 -10.94 1.98 13.47
N LEU A 232 -9.93 2.74 13.85
CA LEU A 232 -9.88 4.17 13.56
C LEU A 232 -9.08 4.39 12.28
N GLN A 233 -9.71 4.99 11.28
CA GLN A 233 -8.96 5.64 10.23
C GLN A 233 -8.41 6.95 10.82
N ILE A 234 -7.11 6.96 11.11
CA ILE A 234 -6.39 8.15 11.53
C ILE A 234 -5.91 8.90 10.30
N GLU A 235 -6.39 10.12 10.12
CA GLU A 235 -6.11 10.93 8.93
C GLU A 235 -4.62 11.27 8.83
N ASP A 236 -4.00 11.58 9.98
CA ASP A 236 -2.65 12.11 10.08
C ASP A 236 -1.58 11.01 10.14
N HIS A 237 -1.31 10.48 11.34
CA HIS A 237 -0.17 9.62 11.66
C HIS A 237 -0.39 8.13 11.32
N ASN A 238 -1.59 7.79 10.82
CA ASN A 238 -2.07 6.43 10.56
C ASN A 238 -2.11 5.50 11.81
N ASN A 239 -1.92 6.05 13.01
CA ASN A 239 -1.70 5.31 14.25
C ASN A 239 -2.48 6.00 15.41
N PHE A 240 -3.06 5.27 16.38
CA PHE A 240 -3.84 5.84 17.50
C PHE A 240 -3.64 5.08 18.81
N ALA A 241 -3.71 5.77 19.95
CA ALA A 241 -3.66 5.12 21.25
C ALA A 241 -5.02 4.57 21.65
N LEU A 242 -5.08 3.28 21.96
CA LEU A 242 -6.18 2.73 22.75
C LEU A 242 -6.29 3.39 24.14
N ALA A 243 -7.39 3.13 24.84
CA ALA A 243 -7.54 3.49 26.25
C ALA A 243 -6.44 2.86 27.13
N ALA A 244 -6.00 1.66 26.75
CA ALA A 244 -4.84 0.96 27.30
C ALA A 244 -3.49 1.51 26.75
N GLY A 245 -3.44 1.95 25.47
CA GLY A 245 -2.40 2.87 24.93
C GLY A 245 -1.60 2.62 23.60
N VAL A 246 -2.07 1.98 22.46
CA VAL A 246 -1.24 1.46 21.26
C VAL A 246 -1.82 1.47 19.76
N PHE A 247 -1.00 1.43 18.63
CA PHE A 247 -1.15 2.08 17.23
C PHE A 247 -0.74 1.31 15.82
N VAL A 248 -0.98 1.76 14.49
CA VAL A 248 -1.09 0.97 13.11
C VAL A 248 -0.57 1.51 11.61
N HIS A 249 -0.73 0.84 10.36
CA HIS A 249 -0.16 1.20 8.93
C HIS A 249 -0.73 0.67 7.42
N ASN A 250 -0.13 0.89 6.14
CA ASN A 250 -0.55 0.72 4.61
C ASN A 250 0.51 0.51 3.32
N CYS A 251 0.19 0.11 1.98
CA CYS A 251 0.93 -0.49 0.69
C CYS A 251 1.63 0.19 -0.70
N GLY A 252 1.96 -0.50 -1.93
CA GLY A 252 2.42 -0.09 -3.41
C GLY A 252 3.62 -0.79 -4.37
N MET A 253 4.12 -0.44 -5.68
CA MET A 253 5.29 -1.06 -6.65
C MET A 253 6.14 -0.35 -7.91
N ILE A 254 7.52 -0.51 -8.32
CA ILE A 254 8.47 -0.01 -9.55
C ILE A 254 9.92 -0.72 -9.98
N ALA A 255 10.80 -0.28 -11.00
CA ALA A 255 12.32 -0.55 -11.28
C ALA A 255 13.27 0.45 -12.19
N ALA A 256 14.60 0.17 -12.53
CA ALA A 256 15.64 0.92 -13.40
C ALA A 256 17.05 0.24 -13.77
N HIS A 257 17.88 0.75 -14.75
CA HIS A 257 19.21 0.26 -15.26
C HIS A 257 20.39 1.27 -15.17
N THR A 258 21.60 0.82 -14.83
CA THR A 258 22.81 1.66 -14.65
C THR A 258 23.93 1.37 -15.67
N ARG A 259 25.03 2.16 -15.63
CA ARG A 259 26.24 1.91 -16.46
C ARG A 259 27.23 0.90 -15.88
N TYR A 260 26.99 0.35 -14.69
CA TYR A 260 27.91 -0.56 -14.01
C TYR A 260 27.70 -2.02 -14.43
N THR A 261 28.71 -2.83 -14.17
CA THR A 261 28.77 -4.29 -14.39
C THR A 261 29.05 -5.04 -13.08
N ALA A 262 28.99 -6.38 -13.10
CA ALA A 262 29.37 -7.22 -11.97
C ALA A 262 30.81 -6.93 -11.47
N ASP A 263 31.76 -6.77 -12.39
CA ASP A 263 33.16 -6.44 -12.09
C ASP A 263 33.29 -5.13 -11.29
N ASP A 264 32.41 -4.15 -11.52
CA ASP A 264 32.38 -2.90 -10.74
C ASP A 264 31.81 -3.15 -9.32
N LEU A 265 30.81 -4.03 -9.17
CA LEU A 265 30.22 -4.35 -7.86
C LEU A 265 31.21 -5.08 -6.93
N ASP A 266 32.12 -5.88 -7.48
CA ASP A 266 33.20 -6.53 -6.71
C ASP A 266 34.17 -5.51 -6.06
N THR A 267 34.09 -4.23 -6.43
CA THR A 267 34.87 -3.14 -5.78
C THR A 267 34.22 -2.56 -4.52
N ILE A 268 32.94 -2.88 -4.23
CA ILE A 268 32.17 -2.31 -3.12
C ILE A 268 31.54 -3.37 -2.20
N ASP A 269 31.36 -3.03 -0.93
CA ASP A 269 30.61 -3.89 -0.01
C ASP A 269 29.09 -3.70 -0.21
N LEU A 270 28.46 -4.69 -0.84
CA LEU A 270 27.00 -4.77 -1.00
C LEU A 270 26.25 -4.77 0.35
N THR A 271 26.90 -5.11 1.46
CA THR A 271 26.34 -5.05 2.82
C THR A 271 26.18 -3.61 3.31
N GLU A 272 27.17 -2.75 3.09
CA GLU A 272 27.06 -1.32 3.37
C GLU A 272 26.17 -0.63 2.32
N LEU A 273 26.12 -1.08 1.05
CA LEU A 273 25.10 -0.61 0.09
C LEU A 273 23.69 -0.89 0.60
N ARG A 274 23.42 -2.14 1.06
CA ARG A 274 22.14 -2.51 1.69
C ARG A 274 21.83 -1.54 2.82
N ASP A 275 22.71 -1.41 3.81
CA ASP A 275 22.44 -0.56 4.98
C ASP A 275 22.31 0.93 4.62
N GLN A 276 22.97 1.44 3.58
CA GLN A 276 22.76 2.79 3.07
C GLN A 276 21.39 2.97 2.41
N ILE A 277 20.89 1.97 1.69
CA ILE A 277 19.53 1.94 1.15
C ILE A 277 18.53 1.99 2.32
N GLU A 278 18.68 1.13 3.34
CA GLU A 278 17.79 1.12 4.52
C GLU A 278 17.78 2.44 5.29
N ARG A 279 18.93 3.13 5.36
CA ARG A 279 19.06 4.47 5.99
C ARG A 279 18.47 5.59 5.12
N SER A 280 18.52 5.48 3.79
CA SER A 280 18.16 6.55 2.83
C SER A 280 16.71 6.48 2.34
N ILE A 281 16.12 5.28 2.35
CA ILE A 281 14.74 4.99 1.97
C ILE A 281 14.05 4.43 3.22
N PRO A 282 13.13 5.17 3.86
CA PRO A 282 12.35 4.67 4.99
C PRO A 282 11.65 3.34 4.65
N LEU A 283 12.20 2.25 5.18
CA LEU A 283 11.62 0.92 5.08
C LEU A 283 10.38 0.79 5.95
N SER A 284 9.50 -0.13 5.58
CA SER A 284 8.45 -0.62 6.47
C SER A 284 7.29 0.35 6.78
N PRO A 285 6.22 -0.17 7.40
CA PRO A 285 5.35 0.52 8.33
C PRO A 285 5.83 1.78 9.06
N GLY A 286 5.02 2.83 8.95
CA GLY A 286 5.05 4.08 9.74
C GLY A 286 6.27 4.99 9.52
N ASN A 287 7.39 4.42 9.07
CA ASN A 287 8.62 5.12 8.77
C ASN A 287 8.44 5.98 7.52
N TYR A 288 8.33 7.29 7.77
CA TYR A 288 8.26 8.32 6.74
C TYR A 288 9.48 9.23 6.83
N ASN A 289 9.64 10.11 5.84
CA ASN A 289 10.73 11.08 5.81
C ASN A 289 10.66 12.02 7.03
N ARG A 290 11.55 11.83 8.00
CA ARG A 290 11.67 12.70 9.19
C ARG A 290 11.85 14.18 8.81
N LYS A 291 12.52 14.44 7.68
CA LYS A 291 12.70 15.76 7.05
C LYS A 291 12.76 15.62 5.53
N ILE A 292 12.19 16.58 4.79
CA ILE A 292 12.18 16.60 3.33
C ILE A 292 13.39 17.43 2.85
N HIS A 293 14.54 16.77 2.75
CA HIS A 293 15.82 17.45 2.49
C HIS A 293 16.25 17.49 1.01
N HIS A 294 15.91 16.49 0.20
CA HIS A 294 16.36 16.47 -1.19
C HIS A 294 15.50 17.41 -2.04
N GLN A 295 16.15 18.15 -2.94
CA GLN A 295 15.49 19.10 -3.84
C GLN A 295 14.46 18.41 -4.74
N HIS A 296 14.75 17.19 -5.21
CA HIS A 296 13.83 16.38 -6.00
C HIS A 296 12.57 15.99 -5.22
N THR A 297 12.67 15.66 -3.92
CA THR A 297 11.49 15.39 -3.08
C THR A 297 10.59 16.63 -3.00
N GLN A 298 11.19 17.81 -2.81
CA GLN A 298 10.46 19.08 -2.71
C GLN A 298 9.77 19.45 -4.03
N GLN A 299 10.43 19.25 -5.17
CA GLN A 299 9.86 19.46 -6.50
C GLN A 299 8.68 18.53 -6.77
N ARG A 300 8.81 17.22 -6.47
CA ARG A 300 7.72 16.24 -6.61
C ARG A 300 6.52 16.56 -5.72
N ILE A 301 6.75 17.04 -4.49
CA ILE A 301 5.68 17.52 -3.60
C ILE A 301 4.98 18.74 -4.20
N ALA A 302 5.72 19.75 -4.66
CA ALA A 302 5.14 20.94 -5.27
C ALA A 302 4.31 20.63 -6.53
N GLU A 303 4.74 19.63 -7.33
CA GLU A 303 3.97 19.13 -8.48
C GLU A 303 2.63 18.51 -8.03
N LEU A 304 2.66 17.63 -7.03
CA LEU A 304 1.48 16.96 -6.48
C LEU A 304 0.52 17.94 -5.79
N GLU A 305 1.04 19.00 -5.17
CA GLU A 305 0.24 20.12 -4.63
C GLU A 305 -0.41 20.93 -5.74
N ALA A 306 0.32 21.24 -6.81
CA ALA A 306 -0.19 21.96 -7.97
C ALA A 306 -1.29 21.15 -8.69
N GLN A 307 -1.09 19.84 -8.87
CA GLN A 307 -2.11 18.95 -9.40
C GLN A 307 -3.35 18.92 -8.49
N ALA A 308 -3.17 18.65 -7.19
CA ALA A 308 -4.29 18.55 -6.24
C ALA A 308 -5.14 19.83 -6.22
N LYS A 309 -4.49 21.00 -6.27
CA LYS A 309 -5.15 22.31 -6.31
C LYS A 309 -5.87 22.58 -7.64
N LYS A 310 -5.26 22.20 -8.77
CA LYS A 310 -5.84 22.35 -10.12
C LYS A 310 -7.08 21.47 -10.29
N GLU A 311 -7.03 20.24 -9.79
CA GLU A 311 -8.02 19.19 -10.02
C GLU A 311 -8.99 18.99 -8.83
N SER A 312 -8.90 19.85 -7.80
CA SER A 312 -9.75 19.83 -6.60
C SER A 312 -9.74 18.49 -5.84
N VAL A 313 -8.59 17.81 -5.83
CA VAL A 313 -8.36 16.55 -5.13
C VAL A 313 -8.44 16.81 -3.62
N ASP A 314 -9.39 16.16 -2.94
CA ASP A 314 -9.47 16.23 -1.48
C ASP A 314 -8.39 15.34 -0.86
N LEU A 315 -7.32 15.97 -0.36
CA LEU A 315 -6.25 15.31 0.40
C LEU A 315 -6.34 15.56 1.91
N SER A 316 -7.46 16.14 2.39
CA SER A 316 -7.63 16.50 3.81
C SER A 316 -7.67 15.28 4.72
N HIS A 317 -8.04 14.12 4.19
CA HIS A 317 -8.07 12.84 4.88
C HIS A 317 -6.68 12.14 4.98
N SER A 318 -5.61 12.71 4.39
CA SER A 318 -4.24 12.15 4.46
C SER A 318 -3.12 13.22 4.40
N PRO A 319 -3.11 14.26 5.25
CA PRO A 319 -2.20 15.40 5.11
C PRO A 319 -0.71 15.04 5.17
N GLN A 320 -0.35 13.93 5.81
CA GLN A 320 1.01 13.38 5.83
C GLN A 320 1.53 12.84 4.48
N TRP A 321 0.73 12.82 3.40
CA TRP A 321 1.16 12.26 2.11
C TRP A 321 2.53 12.77 1.64
N ARG A 322 2.87 14.04 1.94
CA ARG A 322 4.15 14.67 1.61
C ARG A 322 5.37 13.94 2.17
N VAL A 323 5.31 13.46 3.42
CA VAL A 323 6.43 12.73 4.06
C VAL A 323 6.43 11.24 3.70
N GLN A 324 5.29 10.71 3.24
CA GLN A 324 5.20 9.34 2.69
C GLN A 324 5.94 9.19 1.36
N LEU A 325 6.20 10.30 0.64
CA LEU A 325 6.90 10.31 -0.64
C LEU A 325 8.39 9.93 -0.47
N GLY A 326 8.80 8.83 -1.09
CA GLY A 326 10.13 8.24 -0.94
C GLY A 326 10.22 7.14 0.13
N SER A 327 9.10 6.53 0.55
CA SER A 327 9.07 5.45 1.57
C SER A 327 8.67 4.10 0.97
N LEU A 328 9.27 3.02 1.46
CA LEU A 328 8.99 1.67 0.97
C LEU A 328 7.68 1.13 1.54
N GLY A 329 7.54 0.91 2.84
CA GLY A 329 6.47 0.03 3.36
C GLY A 329 6.85 -1.45 3.29
N GLY A 330 5.96 -2.33 3.77
CA GLY A 330 6.18 -3.77 3.91
C GLY A 330 5.20 -4.64 3.11
N GLY A 331 5.05 -5.90 3.49
CA GLY A 331 4.26 -6.89 2.72
C GLY A 331 5.03 -7.42 1.51
N ASN A 332 4.45 -7.43 0.32
CA ASN A 332 5.14 -7.90 -0.90
C ASN A 332 6.24 -6.94 -1.40
N HIS A 333 6.42 -5.79 -0.75
CA HIS A 333 7.40 -4.76 -1.08
C HIS A 333 8.85 -5.22 -0.93
N PHE A 334 9.76 -4.62 -1.68
CA PHE A 334 11.20 -4.92 -1.66
C PHE A 334 12.02 -3.83 -2.37
N ILE A 335 13.34 -3.89 -2.27
CA ILE A 335 14.33 -3.22 -3.14
C ILE A 335 15.33 -4.30 -3.54
N GLU A 336 15.67 -4.43 -4.83
CA GLU A 336 16.62 -5.42 -5.33
C GLU A 336 17.73 -4.74 -6.13
N LEU A 337 18.99 -5.17 -5.93
CA LEU A 337 20.04 -4.96 -6.92
C LEU A 337 20.17 -6.26 -7.72
N CYS A 338 20.18 -6.16 -9.03
CA CYS A 338 20.23 -7.30 -9.93
C CYS A 338 21.32 -7.14 -10.99
N LEU A 339 21.73 -8.28 -11.55
CA LEU A 339 22.54 -8.37 -12.76
C LEU A 339 21.69 -8.95 -13.89
N ASP A 340 21.83 -8.41 -15.10
CA ASP A 340 21.14 -8.93 -16.29
C ASP A 340 21.92 -10.03 -17.03
N GLU A 341 21.42 -10.48 -18.18
CA GLU A 341 22.04 -11.53 -19.00
C GLU A 341 23.40 -11.15 -19.62
N GLN A 342 23.84 -9.90 -19.43
CA GLN A 342 25.14 -9.37 -19.83
C GLN A 342 25.92 -8.84 -18.60
N ASP A 343 25.55 -9.30 -17.41
CA ASP A 343 26.08 -8.91 -16.09
C ASP A 343 26.13 -7.37 -15.87
N ARG A 344 25.18 -6.63 -16.45
CA ARG A 344 24.99 -5.19 -16.17
C ARG A 344 24.08 -4.99 -14.96
N VAL A 345 24.30 -3.89 -14.23
CA VAL A 345 23.66 -3.63 -12.93
C VAL A 345 22.32 -2.90 -13.08
N TRP A 346 21.27 -3.49 -12.53
CA TRP A 346 19.91 -2.96 -12.44
C TRP A 346 19.48 -2.73 -10.98
N CYS A 347 18.68 -1.69 -10.76
CA CYS A 347 18.04 -1.34 -9.50
C CYS A 347 16.52 -1.56 -9.61
N PHE A 348 15.91 -2.42 -8.80
CA PHE A 348 14.47 -2.71 -8.78
C PHE A 348 13.86 -2.29 -7.43
N LEU A 349 12.60 -1.83 -7.34
CA LEU A 349 11.93 -1.74 -6.03
C LEU A 349 10.39 -1.76 -6.06
N HIS A 350 9.78 -2.51 -5.16
CA HIS A 350 8.35 -2.69 -5.04
C HIS A 350 7.80 -1.77 -3.90
N SER A 351 7.37 -0.54 -4.21
CA SER A 351 6.52 0.33 -3.35
C SER A 351 5.75 1.40 -4.17
N GLY A 352 4.72 2.08 -3.64
CA GLY A 352 3.73 2.86 -4.44
C GLY A 352 2.84 3.81 -3.62
N SER A 353 1.50 3.69 -3.62
CA SER A 353 0.59 4.77 -3.17
C SER A 353 0.48 4.99 -1.65
N ARG A 354 1.21 4.21 -0.84
CA ARG A 354 1.36 4.33 0.62
C ARG A 354 0.02 4.46 1.37
N GLY A 355 -0.04 5.32 2.38
CA GLY A 355 -1.24 5.56 3.18
C GLY A 355 -2.35 6.27 2.41
N VAL A 356 -1.97 7.27 1.62
CA VAL A 356 -2.91 8.15 0.91
C VAL A 356 -3.75 7.42 -0.13
N GLY A 357 -3.15 6.55 -0.96
CA GLY A 357 -3.90 5.83 -2.00
C GLY A 357 -4.95 4.86 -1.46
N ASN A 358 -4.64 4.15 -0.36
CA ASN A 358 -5.63 3.29 0.30
C ASN A 358 -6.80 4.11 0.88
N LYS A 359 -6.55 5.30 1.42
CA LYS A 359 -7.62 6.18 1.94
C LYS A 359 -8.53 6.69 0.82
N ILE A 360 -7.96 7.04 -0.33
CA ILE A 360 -8.72 7.39 -1.55
C ILE A 360 -9.55 6.19 -2.04
N ALA A 361 -8.99 4.98 -2.10
CA ALA A 361 -9.74 3.78 -2.48
C ALA A 361 -10.92 3.52 -1.53
N GLN A 362 -10.70 3.54 -0.21
CA GLN A 362 -11.74 3.33 0.81
C GLN A 362 -12.89 4.34 0.70
N LYS A 363 -12.59 5.63 0.42
CA LYS A 363 -13.60 6.68 0.17
C LYS A 363 -14.55 6.27 -0.97
N HIS A 364 -14.00 5.89 -2.12
CA HIS A 364 -14.81 5.61 -3.31
C HIS A 364 -15.50 4.25 -3.30
N ILE A 365 -14.92 3.23 -2.64
CA ILE A 365 -15.58 1.95 -2.36
C ILE A 365 -16.84 2.17 -1.49
N LYS A 366 -16.74 3.02 -0.46
CA LYS A 366 -17.87 3.37 0.41
C LYS A 366 -18.97 4.13 -0.35
N ILE A 367 -18.59 5.01 -1.27
CA ILE A 367 -19.52 5.73 -2.15
C ILE A 367 -20.26 4.75 -3.09
N ALA A 368 -19.53 3.90 -3.81
CA ALA A 368 -20.10 2.91 -4.73
C ALA A 368 -21.10 1.96 -4.02
N ARG A 369 -20.71 1.37 -2.88
CA ARG A 369 -21.60 0.54 -2.05
C ARG A 369 -22.84 1.32 -1.57
N GLY A 370 -22.69 2.60 -1.28
CA GLY A 370 -23.78 3.51 -0.94
C GLY A 370 -24.77 3.73 -2.10
N LEU A 371 -24.28 3.86 -3.33
CA LEU A 371 -25.11 4.01 -4.52
C LEU A 371 -25.89 2.73 -4.84
N MET A 372 -25.23 1.56 -4.85
CA MET A 372 -25.90 0.27 -5.05
C MET A 372 -27.09 0.08 -4.08
N LYS A 373 -26.87 0.39 -2.79
CA LYS A 373 -27.93 0.33 -1.78
C LYS A 373 -29.06 1.35 -2.01
N LYS A 374 -28.75 2.60 -2.40
CA LYS A 374 -29.77 3.62 -2.73
C LYS A 374 -30.63 3.20 -3.94
N GLN A 375 -30.03 2.50 -4.90
CA GLN A 375 -30.66 2.06 -6.14
C GLN A 375 -31.36 0.68 -6.01
N ASN A 376 -31.26 0.03 -4.85
CA ASN A 376 -31.73 -1.34 -4.59
C ASN A 376 -31.10 -2.40 -5.53
N ILE A 377 -29.86 -2.20 -5.93
CA ILE A 377 -29.09 -3.14 -6.75
C ILE A 377 -28.47 -4.20 -5.84
N THR A 378 -28.83 -5.46 -6.06
CA THR A 378 -28.22 -6.63 -5.42
C THR A 378 -27.08 -7.14 -6.29
N LEU A 379 -25.92 -7.40 -5.68
CA LEU A 379 -24.73 -7.97 -6.33
C LEU A 379 -24.33 -9.27 -5.62
N ALA A 380 -23.71 -10.20 -6.35
CA ALA A 380 -23.20 -11.45 -5.78
C ALA A 380 -22.08 -11.20 -4.76
N ASP A 381 -21.17 -10.26 -5.04
CA ASP A 381 -20.21 -9.70 -4.07
C ASP A 381 -20.43 -8.19 -3.91
N GLN A 382 -20.32 -7.69 -2.67
CA GLN A 382 -20.36 -6.26 -2.38
C GLN A 382 -19.09 -5.51 -2.77
N ASP A 383 -17.96 -6.18 -3.01
CA ASP A 383 -16.76 -5.58 -3.64
C ASP A 383 -16.93 -5.43 -5.17
N HIS A 384 -18.02 -5.92 -5.78
CA HIS A 384 -18.39 -5.60 -7.17
C HIS A 384 -19.18 -4.28 -7.30
N ALA A 385 -19.35 -3.52 -6.21
CA ALA A 385 -20.04 -2.25 -6.23
C ALA A 385 -19.31 -1.19 -7.08
N TYR A 386 -20.06 -0.56 -7.98
CA TYR A 386 -19.51 0.30 -9.05
C TYR A 386 -19.99 1.76 -8.98
N LEU A 387 -19.32 2.60 -9.74
CA LEU A 387 -19.69 3.97 -10.08
C LEU A 387 -19.98 4.02 -11.58
N THR A 388 -21.00 4.76 -12.01
CA THR A 388 -21.36 4.92 -13.43
C THR A 388 -20.80 6.23 -14.00
N GLU A 389 -20.41 6.22 -15.27
CA GLU A 389 -19.99 7.41 -16.01
C GLU A 389 -21.09 8.49 -16.03
N ASP A 390 -20.71 9.74 -16.33
CA ASP A 390 -21.54 10.95 -16.21
C ASP A 390 -22.10 11.24 -14.79
N THR A 391 -21.48 10.70 -13.72
CA THR A 391 -21.81 11.03 -12.32
C THR A 391 -20.68 11.78 -11.59
N PRO A 392 -21.00 12.74 -10.69
CA PRO A 392 -19.98 13.46 -9.91
C PRO A 392 -19.12 12.54 -9.03
N GLU A 393 -19.70 11.45 -8.50
CA GLU A 393 -18.99 10.42 -7.77
C GLU A 393 -17.92 9.71 -8.61
N PHE A 394 -18.22 9.41 -9.88
CA PHE A 394 -17.32 8.80 -10.85
C PHE A 394 -16.18 9.73 -11.25
N ASP A 395 -16.50 10.99 -11.56
CA ASP A 395 -15.49 12.01 -11.89
C ASP A 395 -14.55 12.27 -10.71
N GLN A 396 -15.06 12.34 -9.48
CA GLN A 396 -14.23 12.48 -8.28
C GLN A 396 -13.35 11.25 -8.07
N TYR A 397 -13.89 10.03 -8.23
CA TYR A 397 -13.10 8.80 -8.12
C TYR A 397 -11.94 8.78 -9.11
N LEU A 398 -12.20 9.01 -10.40
CA LEU A 398 -11.14 9.00 -11.42
C LEU A 398 -10.11 10.11 -11.18
N THR A 399 -10.53 11.27 -10.71
CA THR A 399 -9.64 12.40 -10.41
C THR A 399 -8.71 12.08 -9.22
N GLU A 400 -9.25 11.55 -8.13
CA GLU A 400 -8.46 11.19 -6.95
C GLU A 400 -7.63 9.90 -7.18
N LEU A 401 -8.11 8.96 -7.99
CA LEU A 401 -7.35 7.79 -8.45
C LEU A 401 -6.13 8.20 -9.27
N ARG A 402 -6.30 9.11 -10.24
CA ARG A 402 -5.18 9.64 -11.05
C ARG A 402 -4.15 10.36 -10.19
N TRP A 403 -4.58 11.11 -9.17
CA TRP A 403 -3.64 11.69 -8.20
C TRP A 403 -2.94 10.60 -7.36
N ALA A 404 -3.65 9.58 -6.89
CA ALA A 404 -3.06 8.46 -6.15
C ALA A 404 -2.05 7.66 -7.00
N GLN A 405 -2.31 7.50 -8.31
CA GLN A 405 -1.36 6.97 -9.28
C GLN A 405 -0.14 7.88 -9.43
N ARG A 406 -0.31 9.21 -9.58
CA ARG A 406 0.83 10.13 -9.70
C ARG A 406 1.67 10.17 -8.43
N PHE A 407 1.04 10.14 -7.25
CA PHE A 407 1.73 10.00 -5.97
C PHE A 407 2.51 8.67 -5.90
N ALA A 408 1.91 7.55 -6.31
CA ALA A 408 2.62 6.27 -6.37
C ALA A 408 3.82 6.31 -7.32
N LEU A 409 3.66 6.89 -8.51
CA LEU A 409 4.71 7.06 -9.50
C LEU A 409 5.87 7.90 -8.94
N LEU A 410 5.57 9.03 -8.31
CA LEU A 410 6.58 9.94 -7.77
C LEU A 410 7.23 9.42 -6.47
N ASN A 411 6.50 8.68 -5.63
CA ASN A 411 7.06 7.98 -4.46
C ASN A 411 8.21 7.04 -4.88
N ARG A 412 8.06 6.45 -6.06
CA ARG A 412 8.91 5.41 -6.61
C ARG A 412 10.14 5.93 -7.33
N GLU A 413 9.97 6.95 -8.15
CA GLU A 413 11.12 7.69 -8.68
C GLU A 413 11.94 8.30 -7.54
N GLU A 414 11.28 8.83 -6.50
CA GLU A 414 11.94 9.37 -5.32
C GLU A 414 12.79 8.34 -4.57
N MET A 415 12.35 7.07 -4.52
CA MET A 415 13.18 5.97 -4.01
C MET A 415 14.27 5.55 -4.99
N MET A 416 13.98 5.52 -6.29
CA MET A 416 14.98 5.11 -7.29
C MET A 416 16.16 6.09 -7.33
N ASP A 417 15.89 7.39 -7.33
CA ASP A 417 16.91 8.45 -7.28
C ASP A 417 17.80 8.29 -6.03
N ARG A 418 17.24 7.91 -4.88
CA ARG A 418 17.97 7.66 -3.64
C ARG A 418 18.84 6.42 -3.71
N PHE A 419 18.30 5.32 -4.23
CA PHE A 419 19.03 4.05 -4.40
C PHE A 419 20.22 4.25 -5.35
N VAL A 420 19.98 4.80 -6.53
CA VAL A 420 21.03 5.16 -7.51
C VAL A 420 22.05 6.12 -6.89
N SER A 421 21.62 7.09 -6.05
CA SER A 421 22.54 7.99 -5.35
C SER A 421 23.42 7.31 -4.29
N GLN A 422 22.95 6.30 -3.56
CA GLN A 422 23.81 5.56 -2.62
C GLN A 422 24.78 4.63 -3.36
N LEU A 423 24.34 3.97 -4.43
CA LEU A 423 25.21 3.17 -5.30
C LEU A 423 26.31 4.05 -5.91
N ALA A 424 25.96 5.16 -6.56
CA ALA A 424 26.91 6.12 -7.10
C ALA A 424 27.93 6.59 -6.06
N ARG A 425 27.48 6.91 -4.84
CA ARG A 425 28.34 7.37 -3.75
C ARG A 425 29.34 6.32 -3.27
N LEU A 426 29.02 5.03 -3.34
CA LEU A 426 29.96 3.95 -3.04
C LEU A 426 30.97 3.72 -4.16
N MET A 427 30.55 3.86 -5.43
CA MET A 427 31.44 3.80 -6.60
C MET A 427 32.35 5.03 -6.77
N GLY A 428 32.12 6.10 -5.98
CA GLY A 428 32.86 7.36 -6.08
C GLY A 428 32.36 8.31 -7.18
N ASP A 429 31.19 8.03 -7.74
CA ASP A 429 30.64 8.63 -8.96
C ASP A 429 29.52 9.64 -8.72
N ALA A 430 29.25 10.49 -9.71
CA ALA A 430 28.17 11.47 -9.67
C ALA A 430 26.80 10.81 -10.02
N PRO A 431 25.74 10.93 -9.20
CA PRO A 431 24.48 10.20 -9.41
C PRO A 431 23.76 10.44 -10.75
N HIS A 432 24.03 11.56 -11.43
CA HIS A 432 23.43 11.88 -12.72
C HIS A 432 24.08 11.18 -13.92
N ASP A 433 25.30 10.65 -13.76
CA ASP A 433 26.05 9.96 -14.82
C ASP A 433 25.92 8.42 -14.71
N VAL A 434 25.02 7.92 -13.86
CA VAL A 434 24.90 6.50 -13.52
C VAL A 434 23.75 5.79 -14.21
N GLU A 435 22.58 6.42 -14.31
CA GLU A 435 21.38 5.80 -14.90
C GLU A 435 21.43 5.87 -16.43
N VAL A 436 21.32 4.70 -17.07
CA VAL A 436 21.28 4.58 -18.54
C VAL A 436 19.84 4.50 -19.04
N ARG A 437 18.93 3.91 -18.25
CA ARG A 437 17.51 3.72 -18.62
C ARG A 437 16.64 3.48 -17.38
N ARG A 438 15.40 3.98 -17.39
CA ARG A 438 14.37 3.72 -16.35
C ARG A 438 13.16 3.01 -16.94
N VAL A 439 12.47 2.16 -16.16
CA VAL A 439 11.19 1.54 -16.53
C VAL A 439 10.24 1.65 -15.35
N ASN A 440 9.01 2.11 -15.56
CA ASN A 440 8.10 2.44 -14.46
C ASN A 440 6.71 1.89 -14.75
N THR A 441 6.20 1.02 -13.88
CA THR A 441 5.04 0.17 -14.17
C THR A 441 4.02 0.24 -13.03
N HIS A 442 2.75 0.39 -13.37
CA HIS A 442 1.64 0.22 -12.43
C HIS A 442 0.99 -1.14 -12.63
N HIS A 443 0.45 -1.72 -11.56
CA HIS A 443 -0.32 -2.98 -11.62
C HIS A 443 -1.73 -2.89 -11.01
N ASN A 444 -2.05 -1.83 -10.25
CA ASN A 444 -3.38 -1.56 -9.70
C ASN A 444 -3.84 -0.16 -10.15
N TYR A 445 -4.70 -0.08 -11.17
CA TYR A 445 -5.18 1.18 -11.76
C TYR A 445 -6.34 0.98 -12.74
N THR A 446 -6.96 2.10 -13.17
CA THR A 446 -7.98 2.14 -14.22
C THR A 446 -7.63 3.23 -15.26
N GLU A 447 -7.75 2.92 -16.55
CA GLU A 447 -7.62 3.89 -17.67
C GLU A 447 -8.80 3.75 -18.65
N LYS A 448 -9.04 4.74 -19.54
CA LYS A 448 -10.00 4.60 -20.64
C LYS A 448 -9.25 4.23 -21.92
N ILE A 449 -9.72 3.22 -22.65
CA ILE A 449 -9.12 2.74 -23.90
C ILE A 449 -10.16 2.58 -25.01
N PRO A 450 -9.82 2.88 -26.27
CA PRO A 450 -10.62 2.49 -27.41
C PRO A 450 -10.45 0.98 -27.66
N LEU A 451 -11.52 0.20 -27.53
CA LEU A 451 -11.52 -1.25 -27.76
C LEU A 451 -12.72 -1.64 -28.63
N ARG A 452 -12.45 -2.31 -29.75
CA ARG A 452 -13.45 -2.78 -30.74
C ARG A 452 -14.42 -1.70 -31.28
N GLY A 453 -14.08 -0.42 -31.11
CA GLY A 453 -14.89 0.73 -31.58
C GLY A 453 -15.62 1.50 -30.48
N THR A 454 -15.53 1.06 -29.22
CA THR A 454 -16.10 1.74 -28.04
C THR A 454 -14.97 2.17 -27.10
N ASP A 455 -15.11 3.32 -26.44
CA ASP A 455 -14.19 3.73 -25.37
C ASP A 455 -14.61 3.10 -24.04
N LEU A 456 -13.85 2.11 -23.58
CA LEU A 456 -14.14 1.33 -22.36
C LEU A 456 -13.16 1.66 -21.23
N TRP A 457 -13.56 1.43 -19.98
CA TRP A 457 -12.70 1.59 -18.81
C TRP A 457 -12.00 0.27 -18.49
N LEU A 458 -10.69 0.22 -18.66
CA LEU A 458 -9.88 -0.96 -18.35
C LEU A 458 -9.28 -0.83 -16.95
N THR A 459 -9.78 -1.63 -16.01
CA THR A 459 -9.19 -1.78 -14.68
C THR A 459 -8.24 -2.98 -14.66
N ARG A 460 -7.02 -2.78 -14.15
CA ARG A 460 -6.04 -3.84 -13.91
C ARG A 460 -5.80 -3.97 -12.40
N LYS A 461 -5.81 -5.21 -11.89
CA LYS A 461 -5.49 -5.56 -10.49
C LYS A 461 -4.43 -6.64 -10.47
N GLY A 462 -3.21 -6.28 -10.10
CA GLY A 462 -2.04 -7.16 -10.27
C GLY A 462 -1.77 -7.49 -11.73
N ALA A 463 -1.98 -6.55 -12.65
CA ALA A 463 -1.69 -6.73 -14.07
C ALA A 463 -1.13 -5.45 -14.69
N ILE A 464 -0.15 -5.59 -15.58
CA ILE A 464 0.59 -4.46 -16.17
C ILE A 464 0.11 -4.15 -17.59
N ASP A 465 0.52 -3.00 -18.14
CA ASP A 465 0.30 -2.69 -19.56
C ASP A 465 1.23 -3.53 -20.44
N ALA A 466 0.69 -4.12 -21.49
CA ALA A 466 1.40 -4.89 -22.51
C ALA A 466 0.93 -4.56 -23.94
N ARG A 467 0.49 -3.32 -24.18
CA ARG A 467 0.41 -2.73 -25.54
C ARG A 467 1.73 -2.94 -26.29
N ASP A 468 1.65 -3.05 -27.61
CA ASP A 468 2.83 -3.33 -28.44
C ASP A 468 3.93 -2.28 -28.20
N GLY A 469 5.16 -2.75 -27.98
CA GLY A 469 6.31 -1.90 -27.71
C GLY A 469 6.43 -1.34 -26.28
N VAL A 470 5.40 -1.43 -25.43
CA VAL A 470 5.41 -0.85 -24.07
C VAL A 470 6.32 -1.67 -23.14
N MET A 471 7.20 -0.99 -22.40
CA MET A 471 8.12 -1.64 -21.47
C MET A 471 7.42 -1.98 -20.14
N GLY A 472 7.55 -3.24 -19.72
CA GLY A 472 6.98 -3.80 -18.50
C GLY A 472 8.04 -4.31 -17.51
N LEU A 473 7.57 -4.66 -16.32
CA LEU A 473 8.35 -5.19 -15.21
C LEU A 473 7.57 -6.30 -14.51
N ILE A 474 8.16 -7.48 -14.42
CA ILE A 474 7.52 -8.67 -13.85
C ILE A 474 8.49 -9.31 -12.85
N PRO A 475 8.46 -8.90 -11.56
CA PRO A 475 9.33 -9.46 -10.54
C PRO A 475 8.91 -10.85 -10.07
N GLY A 476 9.88 -11.64 -9.64
CA GLY A 476 9.61 -12.88 -8.92
C GLY A 476 9.22 -12.66 -7.45
N SER A 477 9.50 -13.64 -6.62
CA SER A 477 9.64 -13.49 -5.17
C SER A 477 11.06 -13.03 -4.81
N MET A 478 11.32 -12.82 -3.51
CA MET A 478 12.69 -12.85 -2.98
C MET A 478 13.44 -14.09 -3.51
N GLY A 479 14.71 -13.94 -3.89
CA GLY A 479 15.56 -15.06 -4.28
C GLY A 479 15.31 -15.64 -5.67
N THR A 480 14.47 -15.01 -6.50
CA THR A 480 14.14 -15.51 -7.85
C THR A 480 14.39 -14.47 -8.93
N ARG A 481 14.24 -14.89 -10.19
CA ARG A 481 14.40 -14.04 -11.37
C ARG A 481 13.30 -12.97 -11.40
N SER A 482 13.70 -11.75 -11.76
CA SER A 482 12.81 -10.63 -12.08
C SER A 482 13.01 -10.27 -13.55
N TYR A 483 11.99 -9.76 -14.24
CA TYR A 483 12.03 -9.61 -15.71
C TYR A 483 11.76 -8.17 -16.16
N VAL A 484 12.57 -7.71 -17.12
CA VAL A 484 12.28 -6.51 -17.91
C VAL A 484 11.66 -6.96 -19.23
N THR A 485 10.46 -6.50 -19.53
CA THR A 485 9.63 -7.04 -20.61
C THR A 485 9.19 -5.98 -21.61
N ARG A 486 8.71 -6.40 -22.77
CA ARG A 486 8.06 -5.55 -23.77
C ARG A 486 6.72 -6.17 -24.17
N GLY A 487 5.63 -5.41 -24.12
CA GLY A 487 4.31 -5.86 -24.55
C GLY A 487 4.28 -6.25 -26.03
N LYS A 488 3.55 -7.31 -26.35
CA LYS A 488 3.30 -7.81 -27.72
C LYS A 488 1.95 -7.35 -28.30
N GLY A 489 1.23 -6.49 -27.59
CA GLY A 489 -0.05 -5.94 -28.07
C GLY A 489 -1.19 -6.96 -28.16
N ASN A 490 -1.16 -8.02 -27.34
CA ASN A 490 -2.17 -9.08 -27.37
C ASN A 490 -3.57 -8.53 -27.00
N ALA A 491 -4.45 -8.47 -28.00
CA ALA A 491 -5.78 -7.86 -27.87
C ALA A 491 -6.76 -8.71 -27.06
N ASP A 492 -6.62 -10.03 -27.06
CA ASP A 492 -7.46 -10.92 -26.23
C ASP A 492 -7.02 -10.90 -24.77
N ALA A 493 -5.75 -10.62 -24.49
CA ALA A 493 -5.27 -10.30 -23.14
C ALA A 493 -5.59 -8.84 -22.72
N LEU A 494 -6.37 -8.10 -23.53
CA LEU A 494 -6.72 -6.70 -23.31
C LEU A 494 -5.46 -5.83 -23.12
N TYR A 495 -4.43 -6.10 -23.92
CA TYR A 495 -3.13 -5.42 -23.88
C TYR A 495 -2.51 -5.42 -22.47
N SER A 496 -2.45 -6.61 -21.84
CA SER A 496 -2.00 -6.77 -20.46
C SER A 496 -1.09 -8.00 -20.25
N ALA A 497 -0.35 -7.98 -19.14
CA ALA A 497 0.61 -9.02 -18.73
C ALA A 497 0.63 -9.17 -17.19
N PRO A 498 1.21 -10.25 -16.62
CA PRO A 498 1.26 -10.44 -15.16
C PRO A 498 2.13 -9.38 -14.46
N HIS A 499 1.90 -9.15 -13.16
CA HIS A 499 2.67 -8.18 -12.35
C HIS A 499 3.71 -8.81 -11.41
N GLY A 500 3.82 -10.13 -11.40
CA GLY A 500 4.88 -10.87 -10.72
C GLY A 500 4.64 -12.37 -10.73
N ALA A 501 5.18 -13.13 -9.79
CA ALA A 501 4.96 -14.58 -9.71
C ALA A 501 3.53 -14.98 -9.26
N GLY A 502 2.91 -14.20 -8.36
CA GLY A 502 1.64 -14.56 -7.72
C GLY A 502 1.78 -15.67 -6.66
N ARG A 503 0.89 -15.69 -5.66
CA ARG A 503 1.03 -16.58 -4.49
C ARG A 503 0.28 -17.90 -4.66
N VAL A 504 0.94 -19.01 -4.32
CA VAL A 504 0.30 -20.34 -4.20
C VAL A 504 -0.13 -20.66 -2.76
N MET A 505 0.33 -19.89 -1.77
CA MET A 505 -0.08 -20.06 -0.38
C MET A 505 -0.14 -18.74 0.41
N SER A 506 -1.03 -18.68 1.40
CA SER A 506 -1.11 -17.56 2.34
C SER A 506 0.16 -17.43 3.18
N ARG A 507 0.41 -16.22 3.70
CA ARG A 507 1.58 -15.93 4.54
C ARG A 507 1.69 -16.86 5.76
N ARG A 508 0.55 -17.14 6.40
CA ARG A 508 0.42 -18.09 7.52
C ARG A 508 0.71 -19.55 7.13
N GLN A 509 0.46 -19.96 5.89
CA GLN A 509 0.87 -21.29 5.41
C GLN A 509 2.38 -21.32 5.21
N ALA A 510 2.98 -20.32 4.57
CA ALA A 510 4.43 -20.27 4.36
C ALA A 510 5.22 -20.29 5.69
N LYS A 511 4.86 -19.41 6.65
CA LYS A 511 5.38 -19.39 8.04
C LYS A 511 5.13 -20.67 8.86
N LYS A 512 4.34 -21.64 8.34
CA LYS A 512 4.12 -22.96 8.97
C LYS A 512 4.91 -24.10 8.30
N HIS A 513 5.22 -24.00 7.01
CA HIS A 513 5.87 -25.08 6.24
C HIS A 513 7.37 -24.87 6.04
N PHE A 514 7.85 -23.63 6.18
CA PHE A 514 9.26 -23.27 5.98
C PHE A 514 9.86 -22.61 7.23
N THR A 515 11.18 -22.60 7.29
CA THR A 515 11.99 -22.02 8.36
C THR A 515 12.87 -20.88 7.83
N ALA A 516 13.53 -20.15 8.72
CA ALA A 516 14.57 -19.20 8.33
C ALA A 516 15.70 -19.92 7.56
N ALA A 517 16.11 -21.13 7.96
CA ALA A 517 17.18 -21.87 7.26
C ALA A 517 16.82 -22.26 5.82
N ASP A 518 15.54 -22.49 5.51
CA ASP A 518 15.06 -22.74 4.14
C ASP A 518 15.12 -21.47 3.29
N LEU A 519 14.79 -20.32 3.88
CA LEU A 519 14.95 -19.00 3.24
C LEU A 519 16.44 -18.67 3.05
N ASP A 520 17.28 -18.88 4.06
CA ASP A 520 18.73 -18.66 4.00
C ASP A 520 19.37 -19.52 2.89
N HIS A 521 18.87 -20.75 2.68
CA HIS A 521 19.27 -21.61 1.57
C HIS A 521 18.81 -21.07 0.21
N ALA A 522 17.56 -20.60 0.11
CA ALA A 522 17.01 -20.01 -1.11
C ALA A 522 17.67 -18.67 -1.50
N MET A 523 18.09 -17.87 -0.52
CA MET A 523 18.76 -16.58 -0.70
C MET A 523 20.30 -16.71 -0.89
N LYS A 524 20.81 -17.93 -1.08
CA LYS A 524 22.26 -18.19 -1.17
C LYS A 524 22.89 -17.43 -2.35
N GLY A 525 23.84 -16.55 -2.03
CA GLY A 525 24.54 -15.70 -3.01
C GLY A 525 23.90 -14.32 -3.24
N ILE A 526 22.87 -13.98 -2.45
CA ILE A 526 22.20 -12.67 -2.46
C ILE A 526 22.48 -12.00 -1.10
N VAL A 527 22.81 -10.71 -1.11
CA VAL A 527 22.98 -9.91 0.11
C VAL A 527 21.63 -9.39 0.57
N TYR A 528 21.14 -9.89 1.70
CA TYR A 528 19.88 -9.45 2.31
C TYR A 528 20.06 -9.34 3.83
N ARG A 529 18.96 -9.16 4.58
CA ARG A 529 18.95 -9.15 6.05
C ARG A 529 18.28 -10.43 6.55
N PRO A 530 19.01 -11.45 7.07
CA PRO A 530 18.40 -12.67 7.60
C PRO A 530 17.39 -12.40 8.71
N GLY A 531 16.34 -13.22 8.81
CA GLY A 531 15.28 -13.04 9.81
C GLY A 531 14.04 -13.90 9.57
N ALA A 532 13.45 -14.41 10.65
CA ALA A 532 12.25 -15.24 10.59
C ALA A 532 11.00 -14.46 10.12
N GLN A 533 11.00 -13.12 10.24
CA GLN A 533 9.89 -12.28 9.78
C GLN A 533 9.67 -12.34 8.26
N TRP A 534 10.66 -12.79 7.48
CA TRP A 534 10.62 -12.88 6.01
C TRP A 534 10.15 -14.24 5.46
N VAL A 535 9.97 -15.25 6.31
CA VAL A 535 9.73 -16.64 5.88
C VAL A 535 8.42 -16.79 5.09
N ASP A 536 7.46 -15.87 5.22
CA ASP A 536 6.25 -15.87 4.40
C ASP A 536 6.43 -15.32 2.98
N GLU A 537 7.60 -14.77 2.65
CA GLU A 537 7.96 -14.23 1.33
C GLU A 537 9.01 -15.10 0.60
N ILE A 538 9.32 -16.29 1.15
CA ILE A 538 10.17 -17.33 0.55
C ILE A 538 9.65 -17.76 -0.84
N PRO A 539 10.53 -18.08 -1.81
CA PRO A 539 10.11 -18.44 -3.17
C PRO A 539 9.06 -19.55 -3.26
N ALA A 540 9.18 -20.59 -2.44
CA ALA A 540 8.25 -21.71 -2.43
C ALA A 540 6.81 -21.32 -1.98
N ALA A 541 6.56 -20.07 -1.59
CA ALA A 541 5.22 -19.53 -1.34
C ALA A 541 4.54 -18.92 -2.57
N TYR A 542 5.27 -18.80 -3.69
CA TYR A 542 4.84 -18.22 -4.97
C TYR A 542 4.75 -19.29 -6.06
N LYS A 543 4.16 -18.95 -7.22
CA LYS A 543 4.30 -19.78 -8.43
C LYS A 543 5.75 -19.74 -8.89
N ASP A 544 6.16 -20.73 -9.68
CA ASP A 544 7.41 -20.65 -10.44
C ASP A 544 7.31 -19.48 -11.43
N ILE A 545 8.21 -18.50 -11.29
CA ILE A 545 8.23 -17.31 -12.17
C ILE A 545 8.59 -17.69 -13.61
N ASP A 546 9.38 -18.73 -13.82
CA ASP A 546 9.77 -19.17 -15.17
C ASP A 546 8.55 -19.80 -15.89
N GLN A 547 7.65 -20.48 -15.17
CA GLN A 547 6.36 -20.94 -15.72
C GLN A 547 5.39 -19.77 -15.97
N VAL A 548 5.32 -18.79 -15.07
CA VAL A 548 4.53 -17.56 -15.26
C VAL A 548 4.98 -16.80 -16.51
N MET A 549 6.28 -16.78 -16.80
CA MET A 549 6.84 -16.17 -18.00
C MET A 549 6.65 -17.02 -19.26
N ALA A 550 6.67 -18.34 -19.15
CA ALA A 550 6.31 -19.25 -20.26
C ALA A 550 4.82 -19.12 -20.65
N ASP A 551 3.92 -19.04 -19.67
CA ASP A 551 2.49 -18.73 -19.87
C ASP A 551 2.29 -17.33 -20.49
N ALA A 552 3.14 -16.37 -20.15
CA ALA A 552 3.13 -15.01 -20.71
C ALA A 552 3.77 -14.87 -22.10
N ALA A 553 4.22 -15.95 -22.74
CA ALA A 553 5.01 -15.90 -23.98
C ALA A 553 4.29 -15.30 -25.21
N ASP A 554 2.95 -15.24 -25.22
CA ASP A 554 2.16 -14.51 -26.23
C ASP A 554 1.65 -13.13 -25.74
N LEU A 555 2.04 -12.72 -24.54
CA LEU A 555 1.74 -11.41 -23.93
C LEU A 555 2.94 -10.45 -24.02
N VAL A 556 4.15 -10.97 -23.76
CA VAL A 556 5.38 -10.17 -23.68
C VAL A 556 6.59 -10.83 -24.34
N GLU A 557 7.50 -10.00 -24.85
CA GLU A 557 8.92 -10.32 -25.07
C GLU A 557 9.69 -10.14 -23.75
N ILE A 558 10.61 -11.05 -23.45
CA ILE A 558 11.64 -10.83 -22.42
C ILE A 558 12.74 -10.00 -23.06
N VAL A 559 13.03 -8.83 -22.49
CA VAL A 559 14.10 -7.94 -22.95
C VAL A 559 15.37 -8.15 -22.12
N HIS A 560 15.22 -8.37 -20.80
CA HIS A 560 16.31 -8.78 -19.90
C HIS A 560 15.80 -9.76 -18.82
N GLU A 561 16.65 -10.73 -18.48
CA GLU A 561 16.47 -11.59 -17.29
C GLU A 561 17.31 -11.04 -16.14
N LEU A 562 16.70 -10.66 -15.01
CA LEU A 562 17.40 -10.07 -13.87
C LEU A 562 17.60 -11.08 -12.75
N ARG A 563 18.86 -11.40 -12.45
CA ARG A 563 19.31 -12.21 -11.32
C ARG A 563 19.61 -11.31 -10.12
N GLN A 564 18.93 -11.52 -9.00
CA GLN A 564 19.20 -10.79 -7.76
C GLN A 564 20.64 -11.01 -7.26
N VAL A 565 21.24 -9.96 -6.71
CA VAL A 565 22.49 -10.00 -5.92
C VAL A 565 22.37 -9.26 -4.58
N LEU A 566 21.38 -8.39 -4.42
CA LEU A 566 21.01 -7.75 -3.15
C LEU A 566 19.47 -7.72 -3.04
N ASN A 567 18.91 -8.00 -1.87
CA ASN A 567 17.48 -7.85 -1.57
C ASN A 567 17.27 -7.13 -0.23
N VAL A 568 16.50 -6.05 -0.24
CA VAL A 568 16.02 -5.34 0.96
C VAL A 568 14.52 -5.56 1.04
N LYS A 569 14.02 -5.96 2.22
CA LYS A 569 12.60 -6.16 2.47
C LYS A 569 12.13 -5.13 3.51
N GLY A 570 10.94 -4.57 3.34
CA GLY A 570 10.30 -3.76 4.38
C GLY A 570 9.62 -4.66 5.40
N THR A 571 9.97 -4.51 6.68
CA THR A 571 9.46 -5.31 7.82
C THR A 571 7.96 -5.16 7.97
#